data_AF-A0A661JIR9-F1
#
_entry.id   AF-A0A661JIR9-F1
#
_cell.length_a   1.000
_cell.length_b   1.000
_cell.length_c   1.000
_cell.angle_alpha   90.00
_cell.angle_beta   90.00
_cell.angle_gamma   90.00
#
_symmetry.space_group_name_H-M   'P 1'
#
loop_
_entity.id
_entity.type
_entity.pdbx_description
1 polymer ?
#
loop_
_entity_poly.entity_id
_entity_poly.type
_entity_poly.pdbx_seq_one_letter_code
_entity_poly.pdbx_strand_id
1 'polypeptide(L)' 'MRRAQILIQGIVQGVGFRPFVYGLAKRWGLKGWVLNDERGVQ' A
#
# COMPACT_ATOMS: atom_id res chain seq x y z
N MET A 1 6.29 -0.39 -19.20
CA MET A 1 5.33 -0.53 -18.08
C MET A 1 5.34 0.77 -17.27
N ARG A 2 4.16 1.30 -16.92
CA ARG A 2 4.05 2.50 -16.08
C ARG A 2 4.09 2.08 -14.60
N ARG A 3 4.84 2.83 -13.79
CA ARG A 3 4.94 2.64 -12.33
C ARG A 3 4.55 3.94 -11.64
N ALA A 4 3.97 3.82 -10.46
CA ALA A 4 3.63 4.94 -9.60
C ALA A 4 4.02 4.58 -8.17
N GLN A 5 4.45 5.58 -7.40
CA GLN A 5 4.66 5.49 -5.96
C GLN A 5 3.63 6.41 -5.31
N ILE A 6 2.96 5.94 -4.27
CA ILE A 6 1.84 6.64 -3.63
C ILE A 6 2.13 6.68 -2.14
N LEU A 7 2.27 7.88 -1.57
CA LEU A 7 2.33 8.06 -0.12
C LEU A 7 0.93 8.29 0.42
N ILE A 8 0.53 7.49 1.42
CA ILE A 8 -0.75 7.61 2.11
C ILE A 8 -0.47 7.92 3.58
N GLN A 9 -1.06 9.01 4.08
CA GLN A 9 -0.85 9.51 5.43
C GLN A 9 -2.17 9.53 6.21
N GLY A 10 -2.09 9.51 7.54
CA GLY A 10 -3.24 9.43 8.45
C GLY A 10 -3.25 8.14 9.26
N ILE A 11 -4.43 7.66 9.64
CA ILE A 11 -4.59 6.42 10.43
C ILE A 11 -4.43 5.20 9.51
N VAL A 12 -3.18 4.87 9.17
CA VAL A 12 -2.83 3.76 8.27
C VAL A 12 -1.99 2.67 8.95
N GLN A 13 -1.57 2.89 10.20
CA GLN A 13 -0.81 1.94 10.99
C GLN A 13 -1.74 1.22 12.00
N GLY A 14 -1.51 -0.07 12.24
CA GLY A 14 -2.32 -0.87 13.18
C GLY A 14 -3.74 -1.23 12.73
N VAL A 15 -4.22 -0.70 11.59
CA VAL A 15 -5.62 -0.89 11.12
C VAL A 15 -5.80 -1.97 10.04
N GLY A 16 -4.77 -2.76 9.75
CA GLY A 16 -4.84 -3.76 8.67
C GLY A 16 -4.68 -3.21 7.24
N PHE A 17 -4.12 -1.99 7.10
CA PHE A 17 -3.98 -1.32 5.81
C PHE A 17 -3.10 -2.10 4.79
N ARG A 18 -1.99 -2.71 5.24
CA ARG A 18 -1.11 -3.52 4.37
C ARG A 18 -1.83 -4.74 3.77
N PRO A 19 -2.53 -5.60 4.56
CA PRO A 19 -3.39 -6.65 4.01
C PRO A 19 -4.44 -6.16 3.01
N PHE A 20 -5.07 -5.00 3.27
CA PHE A 20 -6.06 -4.41 2.36
C PHE A 20 -5.44 -4.07 0.99
N VAL A 21 -4.30 -3.36 0.97
CA VAL A 21 -3.59 -3.02 -0.27
C VAL A 21 -3.11 -4.28 -1.01
N TYR A 22 -2.59 -5.27 -0.28
CA TYR A 22 -2.18 -6.55 -0.87
C TYR A 22 -3.35 -7.27 -1.57
N GLY A 23 -4.53 -7.28 -0.96
CA GLY A 23 -5.74 -7.85 -1.55
C GLY A 23 -6.18 -7.14 -2.83
N LEU A 24 -6.10 -5.80 -2.85
CA LEU A 24 -6.37 -5.01 -4.06
C LEU A 24 -5.35 -5.31 -5.16
N ALA A 25 -4.06 -5.32 -4.84
CA ALA A 25 -3.01 -5.61 -5.81
C ALA A 25 -3.22 -6.99 -6.45
N LYS A 26 -3.55 -8.01 -5.65
CA LYS A 26 -3.86 -9.36 -6.15
C LYS A 26 -5.11 -9.40 -7.02
N ARG A 27 -6.19 -8.70 -6.62
CA ARG A 27 -7.46 -8.63 -7.37
C ARG A 27 -7.27 -8.03 -8.77
N TRP A 28 -6.42 -7.02 -8.89
CA TRP A 28 -6.19 -6.28 -10.15
C TRP A 28 -4.93 -6.71 -10.90
N GLY A 29 -4.24 -7.78 -10.46
CA GLY A 29 -3.02 -8.27 -11.10
C GLY A 29 -1.84 -7.28 -11.06
N LEU A 30 -1.83 -6.35 -10.10
CA LEU A 30 -0.78 -5.36 -9.93
C LEU A 30 0.43 -5.97 -9.21
N LYS A 31 1.62 -5.60 -9.65
CA LYS A 31 2.89 -6.03 -9.05
C LYS A 31 3.57 -4.83 -8.39
N GLY A 32 4.08 -5.03 -7.19
CA GLY A 32 4.73 -3.99 -6.40
C GLY A 32 4.91 -4.42 -4.94
N TRP A 33 5.15 -3.44 -4.08
CA TRP A 33 5.28 -3.60 -2.64
C TRP A 33 4.36 -2.62 -1.92
N VAL A 34 4.10 -2.90 -0.65
CA VAL A 34 3.48 -1.95 0.29
C VAL A 34 4.35 -1.92 1.55
N LEU A 35 4.81 -0.73 1.91
CA LEU A 35 5.71 -0.48 3.03
C LEU A 35 5.04 0.48 4.01
N ASN A 36 5.28 0.26 5.30
CA ASN A 36 4.82 1.15 6.35
C ASN A 36 6.06 1.77 7.00
N ASP A 37 6.12 3.10 7.06
CA ASP A 37 7.18 3.85 7.74
C ASP A 37 6.56 4.94 8.63
N GLU A 38 7.40 5.67 9.37
CA GLU A 38 6.97 6.73 10.28
C GLU A 38 6.19 7.87 9.60
N ARG A 39 6.27 8.00 8.28
CA ARG A 39 5.60 9.05 7.49
C ARG A 39 4.26 8.59 6.93
N GLY A 40 3.97 7.29 6.94
CA GLY A 40 2.73 6.71 6.42
C GLY A 40 2.93 5.35 5.75
N VAL A 41 2.17 5.09 4.69
CA VAL A 41 2.29 3.88 3.86
C VAL A 41 2.66 4.25 2.43
N GLN A 42 3.58 3.47 1.83
CA GLN A 42 4.10 3.66 0.47
C GLN A 42 3.99 2.40 -0.38
#